data_AF-A0AAW2BHC9-F1
#
_entry.id   AF-A0AAW2BHC9-F1
#
_cell.length_a   1.000
_cell.length_b   1.000
_cell.length_c   1.000
_cell.angle_alpha   90.00
_cell.angle_beta   90.00
_cell.angle_gamma   90.00
#
_symmetry.space_group_name_H-M   'P 1'
#
loop_
_entity.id
_entity.type
_entity.pdbx_description
1 polymer ?
#
loop_
_entity_poly.entity_id
_entity_poly.type
_entity_poly.pdbx_seq_one_letter_code
_entity_poly.pdbx_strand_id
1 'polypeptide(L)'
;MRPAVKLWPCGCGYDESWTRILVGAPELYPDLDNLNAIPSILNVLAHDNTDIVVIVVQLLQDLTNPDVFEDDEESDEPARVLVDVLVENNVLELLVQNLQRLNDSNPDEMAAVYSTLTTVENLVEVKPAVAEMVCERTKLLKWLLGKIKVREFDFWVLRLGFFFEIAKTKLLRLGRPSFFF
;
A
#
# COMPACT_ATOMS: atom_id res chain seq x y z
N MET A 1 -14.74 -36.50 8.23
CA MET A 1 -15.52 -35.82 7.17
C MET A 1 -15.81 -34.40 7.68
N ARG A 2 -15.01 -33.40 7.28
CA ARG A 2 -15.23 -32.00 7.68
C ARG A 2 -16.31 -31.40 6.77
N PRO A 3 -17.27 -30.62 7.28
CA PRO A 3 -18.29 -30.04 6.42
C PRO A 3 -17.63 -29.00 5.51
N ALA A 4 -17.92 -29.09 4.22
CA ALA A 4 -17.50 -28.14 3.22
C ALA A 4 -18.16 -26.78 3.53
N VAL A 5 -17.35 -25.76 3.83
CA VAL A 5 -17.80 -24.38 3.80
C VAL A 5 -18.07 -24.06 2.33
N LYS A 6 -19.36 -24.00 2.01
CA LYS A 6 -19.89 -23.66 0.70
C LYS A 6 -19.60 -22.16 0.47
N LEU A 7 -18.42 -21.85 -0.07
CA LEU A 7 -18.09 -20.53 -0.59
C LEU A 7 -19.01 -20.27 -1.81
N TRP A 8 -20.17 -19.66 -1.52
CA TRP A 8 -21.23 -19.30 -2.47
C TRP A 8 -20.84 -18.02 -3.25
N PRO A 9 -21.38 -17.80 -4.47
CA PRO A 9 -20.69 -17.20 -5.60
C PRO A 9 -21.10 -15.75 -5.91
N CYS A 10 -20.32 -15.14 -6.80
CA CYS A 10 -20.64 -14.07 -7.74
C CYS A 10 -21.40 -12.83 -7.22
N GLY A 11 -20.65 -11.73 -7.09
CA GLY A 11 -21.03 -10.44 -7.65
C GLY A 11 -22.24 -9.74 -7.05
N CYS A 12 -22.13 -9.24 -5.82
CA CYS A 12 -22.85 -8.09 -5.23
C CYS A 12 -22.01 -7.64 -4.01
N GLY A 13 -21.82 -6.33 -3.82
CA GLY A 13 -20.85 -5.73 -2.90
C GLY A 13 -20.84 -6.29 -1.48
N TYR A 14 -19.62 -6.59 -0.99
CA TYR A 14 -19.36 -6.47 0.44
C TYR A 14 -19.46 -5.00 0.77
N ASP A 15 -20.52 -4.69 1.51
CA ASP A 15 -20.69 -3.48 2.28
C ASP A 15 -19.36 -3.11 2.95
N GLU A 16 -18.92 -1.90 2.68
CA GLU A 16 -17.69 -1.19 3.06
C GLU A 16 -17.60 -1.02 4.60
N SER A 17 -17.85 -2.05 5.41
CA SER A 17 -18.45 -1.88 6.74
C SER A 17 -17.50 -2.05 7.94
N TRP A 18 -16.43 -2.83 7.84
CA TRP A 18 -15.53 -3.05 9.00
C TRP A 18 -14.33 -2.10 9.04
N THR A 19 -13.71 -1.82 7.89
CA THR A 19 -12.59 -0.85 7.81
C THR A 19 -13.08 0.57 8.09
N ARG A 20 -14.33 0.89 7.73
CA ARG A 20 -14.98 2.19 8.03
C ARG A 20 -14.99 2.59 9.49
N ILE A 21 -14.97 1.64 10.44
CA ILE A 21 -14.97 1.99 11.87
C ILE A 21 -13.62 2.58 12.29
N LEU A 22 -12.51 2.01 11.80
CA LEU A 22 -11.17 2.53 12.09
C LEU A 22 -10.86 3.76 11.24
N VAL A 23 -11.26 3.74 9.97
CA VAL A 23 -11.01 4.83 9.02
C VAL A 23 -11.87 6.06 9.33
N GLY A 24 -13.09 5.88 9.83
CA GLY A 24 -13.99 6.98 10.20
C GLY A 24 -13.72 7.58 11.58
N ALA A 25 -12.64 7.19 12.26
CA ALA A 25 -12.21 7.74 13.54
C ALA A 25 -10.66 7.91 13.58
N PRO A 26 -10.09 8.83 12.76
CA PRO A 26 -8.65 9.07 12.70
C PRO A 26 -8.03 9.46 14.05
N GLU A 27 -8.83 10.01 14.97
CA GLU A 27 -8.43 10.34 16.34
C GLU A 27 -7.95 9.13 17.15
N LEU A 28 -8.27 7.91 16.71
CA LEU A 28 -7.85 6.65 17.34
C LEU A 28 -6.49 6.13 16.83
N TYR A 29 -5.89 6.76 15.81
CA TYR A 29 -4.62 6.30 15.26
C TYR A 29 -3.46 6.32 16.26
N PRO A 30 -3.34 7.30 17.18
CA PRO A 30 -2.37 7.23 18.28
C PRO A 30 -2.55 6.01 19.19
N ASP A 31 -3.79 5.55 19.37
CA ASP A 31 -4.06 4.36 20.19
C ASP A 31 -3.65 3.06 19.48
N LEU A 32 -3.60 3.04 18.15
CA LEU A 32 -3.06 1.89 17.40
C LEU A 32 -1.59 1.65 17.71
N ASP A 33 -0.82 2.73 17.92
CA ASP A 33 0.57 2.64 18.35
C ASP A 33 0.67 2.21 19.82
N ASN A 34 -0.09 2.88 20.71
CA ASN A 34 -0.11 2.55 22.15
C ASN A 34 -0.48 1.09 22.44
N LEU A 35 -1.38 0.51 21.64
CA LEU A 35 -1.82 -0.89 21.77
C LEU A 35 -0.93 -1.88 21.01
N ASN A 36 0.14 -1.41 20.38
CA ASN A 36 1.05 -2.22 19.56
C ASN A 36 0.28 -2.98 18.46
N ALA A 37 -0.76 -2.35 17.91
CA ALA A 37 -1.60 -2.92 16.87
C ALA A 37 -0.90 -2.89 15.51
N ILE A 38 -0.14 -1.82 15.22
CA ILE A 38 0.57 -1.66 13.94
C ILE A 38 1.54 -2.82 13.66
N PRO A 39 2.46 -3.20 14.57
CA PRO A 39 3.35 -4.34 14.33
C PRO A 39 2.58 -5.66 14.13
N SER A 40 1.48 -5.85 14.87
CA SER A 40 0.62 -7.03 14.73
C SER A 40 -0.06 -7.10 13.37
N ILE A 41 -0.58 -5.97 12.87
CA ILE A 41 -1.18 -5.87 11.52
C ILE A 41 -0.11 -6.17 10.46
N LEU A 42 1.06 -5.53 10.57
CA LEU A 42 2.13 -5.67 9.58
C LEU A 42 2.72 -7.09 9.53
N ASN A 43 2.80 -7.81 10.66
CA ASN A 43 3.23 -9.21 10.69
C ASN A 43 2.33 -10.13 9.84
N VAL A 44 1.06 -9.77 9.64
CA VAL A 44 0.15 -10.57 8.79
C VAL A 44 0.55 -10.51 7.32
N LEU A 45 1.27 -9.49 6.86
CA LEU A 45 1.77 -9.40 5.48
C LEU A 45 2.70 -10.57 5.12
N ALA A 46 3.37 -11.17 6.11
CA ALA A 46 4.23 -12.33 5.96
C ALA A 46 3.47 -13.68 6.03
N HIS A 47 2.15 -13.66 6.18
CA HIS A 47 1.35 -14.87 6.32
C HIS A 47 1.22 -15.65 5.00
N ASP A 48 1.30 -16.97 5.06
CA ASP A 48 1.29 -17.85 3.87
C ASP A 48 0.00 -17.76 3.06
N ASN A 49 -1.14 -17.62 3.74
CA ASN A 49 -2.44 -17.48 3.09
C ASN A 49 -2.61 -16.08 2.47
N THR A 50 -2.60 -16.01 1.13
CA THR A 50 -2.77 -14.76 0.36
C THR A 50 -4.13 -14.12 0.58
N ASP A 51 -5.20 -14.88 0.85
CA ASP A 51 -6.54 -14.33 1.11
C ASP A 51 -6.55 -13.39 2.33
N ILE A 52 -5.82 -13.78 3.39
CA ILE A 52 -5.70 -12.96 4.61
C ILE A 52 -4.89 -11.70 4.31
N VAL A 53 -3.84 -11.84 3.49
CA VAL A 53 -2.95 -10.73 3.18
C VAL A 53 -3.62 -9.71 2.28
N VAL A 54 -4.46 -10.13 1.33
CA VAL A 54 -5.28 -9.25 0.50
C VAL A 54 -6.11 -8.32 1.40
N ILE A 55 -6.74 -8.86 2.45
CA ILE A 55 -7.55 -8.07 3.40
C ILE A 55 -6.68 -7.04 4.14
N VAL A 56 -5.49 -7.43 4.60
CA VAL A 56 -4.62 -6.53 5.36
C VAL A 56 -4.03 -5.43 4.50
N VAL A 57 -3.67 -5.72 3.25
CA VAL A 57 -3.20 -4.68 2.33
C VAL A 57 -4.33 -3.70 2.00
N GLN A 58 -5.57 -4.18 1.86
CA GLN A 58 -6.73 -3.30 1.68
C GLN A 58 -6.95 -2.41 2.92
N LEU A 59 -6.86 -2.96 4.12
CA LEU A 59 -6.93 -2.18 5.36
C LEU A 59 -5.85 -1.09 5.40
N LEU A 60 -4.61 -1.41 5.03
CA LEU A 60 -3.53 -0.42 5.00
C LEU A 60 -3.80 0.69 3.98
N GLN A 61 -4.32 0.35 2.81
CA GLN A 61 -4.73 1.33 1.80
C GLN A 61 -5.79 2.29 2.34
N ASP A 62 -6.80 1.74 3.02
CA ASP A 62 -7.91 2.54 3.57
C ASP A 62 -7.40 3.45 4.70
N LEU A 63 -6.56 2.94 5.61
CA LEU A 63 -6.00 3.72 6.73
C LEU A 63 -5.11 4.88 6.27
N THR A 64 -4.40 4.70 5.16
CA THR A 64 -3.52 5.72 4.62
C THR A 64 -4.19 6.63 3.60
N ASN A 65 -5.49 6.47 3.28
CA ASN A 65 -6.14 7.31 2.27
C ASN A 65 -6.11 8.80 2.69
N PRO A 66 -5.55 9.73 1.88
CA PRO A 66 -5.54 11.16 2.19
C PRO A 66 -6.93 11.74 2.48
N ASP A 67 -7.99 11.23 1.82
CA ASP A 67 -9.38 11.69 2.01
C ASP A 67 -9.86 11.56 3.47
N VAL A 68 -9.23 10.66 4.25
CA VAL A 68 -9.57 10.39 5.66
C VAL A 68 -9.22 11.56 6.57
N PHE A 69 -8.31 12.43 6.14
CA PHE A 69 -7.79 13.54 6.93
C PHE A 69 -8.30 14.91 6.45
N GLU A 70 -9.15 14.96 5.42
CA GLU A 70 -9.61 16.22 4.81
C GLU A 70 -10.55 17.03 5.71
N ASP A 71 -11.26 16.39 6.65
CA ASP A 71 -12.23 17.06 7.54
C ASP A 71 -11.57 17.87 8.68
N ASP A 72 -10.28 17.65 8.96
CA ASP A 72 -9.51 18.35 9.99
C ASP A 72 -8.64 19.47 9.37
N GLU A 73 -9.27 20.62 9.06
CA GLU A 73 -8.64 21.79 8.42
C GLU A 73 -7.42 22.38 9.16
N GLU A 74 -7.14 21.96 10.41
CA GLU A 74 -6.09 22.53 11.26
C GLU A 74 -4.78 21.73 11.33
N SER A 75 -4.70 20.47 10.87
CA SER A 75 -3.42 19.75 10.90
C SER A 75 -3.37 18.39 10.16
N ASP A 76 -2.44 18.23 9.20
CA ASP A 76 -2.04 16.91 8.66
C ASP A 76 -1.30 16.02 9.70
N GLU A 77 -1.27 16.40 10.98
CA GLU A 77 -0.47 15.77 12.02
C GLU A 77 -0.83 14.29 12.26
N PRO A 78 -2.12 13.89 12.34
CA PRO A 78 -2.48 12.47 12.54
C PRO A 78 -1.98 11.59 11.39
N ALA A 79 -2.06 12.09 10.15
CA ALA A 79 -1.56 11.40 8.97
C ALA A 79 -0.04 11.22 9.04
N ARG A 80 0.70 12.27 9.41
CA ARG A 80 2.17 12.21 9.56
C ARG A 80 2.60 11.24 10.65
N VAL A 81 1.93 11.24 11.80
CA VAL A 81 2.21 10.30 12.90
C VAL A 81 1.98 8.87 12.45
N LEU A 82 0.86 8.57 11.78
CA LEU A 82 0.61 7.22 11.25
C LEU A 82 1.70 6.78 10.27
N VAL A 83 2.09 7.65 9.33
CA VAL A 83 3.16 7.35 8.36
C VAL A 83 4.46 7.04 9.08
N ASP A 84 4.81 7.81 10.12
CA ASP A 84 6.04 7.58 10.88
C ASP A 84 6.03 6.25 11.61
N VAL A 85 4.94 5.90 12.30
CA VAL A 85 4.79 4.61 12.98
C VAL A 85 4.86 3.45 11.98
N LEU A 86 4.21 3.56 10.81
CA LEU A 86 4.26 2.54 9.78
C LEU A 86 5.67 2.35 9.20
N VAL A 87 6.39 3.45 8.93
CA VAL A 87 7.75 3.42 8.39
C VAL A 87 8.74 2.86 9.41
N GLU A 88 8.63 3.24 10.68
CA GLU A 88 9.44 2.68 11.77
C GLU A 88 9.25 1.17 11.93
N ASN A 89 8.05 0.66 11.60
CA ASN A 89 7.72 -0.75 11.61
C ASN A 89 7.96 -1.47 10.27
N ASN A 90 8.77 -0.90 9.36
CA ASN A 90 9.21 -1.51 8.10
C ASN A 90 8.05 -1.85 7.13
N VAL A 91 6.98 -1.05 7.12
CA VAL A 91 5.85 -1.26 6.21
C VAL A 91 6.28 -1.40 4.75
N LEU A 92 7.28 -0.62 4.32
CA LEU A 92 7.70 -0.55 2.91
C LEU A 92 8.31 -1.87 2.46
N GLU A 93 9.22 -2.43 3.26
CA GLU A 93 9.89 -3.69 3.01
C GLU A 93 8.89 -4.84 3.04
N LEU A 94 7.96 -4.85 4.02
CA LEU A 94 6.95 -5.89 4.16
C LEU A 94 5.96 -5.89 2.99
N LEU A 95 5.46 -4.72 2.59
CA LEU A 95 4.59 -4.56 1.42
C LEU A 95 5.28 -5.04 0.14
N VAL A 96 6.54 -4.65 -0.09
CA VAL A 96 7.27 -5.01 -1.31
C VAL A 96 7.71 -6.48 -1.31
N GLN A 97 7.99 -7.08 -0.15
CA GLN A 97 8.22 -8.51 -0.04
C GLN A 97 6.95 -9.29 -0.38
N ASN A 98 5.81 -8.86 0.15
CA ASN A 98 4.52 -9.46 -0.17
C ASN A 98 4.19 -9.32 -1.66
N LEU A 99 4.41 -8.15 -2.25
CA LEU A 99 4.19 -7.87 -3.68
C LEU A 99 4.86 -8.89 -4.61
N GLN A 100 6.04 -9.39 -4.23
CA GLN A 100 6.84 -10.30 -5.07
C GLN A 100 6.26 -11.71 -5.18
N ARG A 101 5.39 -12.12 -4.26
CA ARG A 101 4.79 -13.47 -4.25
C ARG A 101 3.36 -13.49 -4.80
N LEU A 102 2.74 -12.34 -5.02
CA LEU A 102 1.36 -12.25 -5.54
C LEU A 102 1.30 -12.64 -7.02
N ASN A 103 0.23 -13.34 -7.38
CA ASN A 103 -0.07 -13.80 -8.71
C ASN A 103 -1.06 -12.84 -9.41
N ASP A 104 -0.56 -12.11 -10.40
CA ASP A 104 -1.34 -11.17 -11.23
C ASP A 104 -2.46 -11.80 -12.06
N SER A 105 -2.44 -13.12 -12.25
CA SER A 105 -3.50 -13.84 -12.95
C SER A 105 -4.71 -14.12 -12.06
N ASN A 106 -4.56 -13.95 -10.73
CA ASN A 106 -5.65 -14.02 -9.77
C ASN A 106 -6.22 -12.61 -9.55
N PRO A 107 -7.52 -12.36 -9.81
CA PRO A 107 -8.14 -11.05 -9.62
C PRO A 107 -8.00 -10.47 -8.21
N ASP A 108 -8.10 -11.30 -7.16
CA ASP A 108 -8.05 -10.84 -5.77
C ASP A 108 -6.62 -10.46 -5.38
N GLU A 109 -5.63 -11.24 -5.81
CA GLU A 109 -4.22 -10.92 -5.60
C GLU A 109 -3.77 -9.73 -6.45
N MET A 110 -4.31 -9.59 -7.67
CA MET A 110 -4.12 -8.40 -8.50
C MET A 110 -4.70 -7.15 -7.82
N ALA A 111 -5.87 -7.25 -7.17
CA ALA A 111 -6.39 -6.17 -6.33
C ALA A 111 -5.41 -5.79 -5.21
N ALA A 112 -4.82 -6.77 -4.51
CA ALA A 112 -3.81 -6.50 -3.50
C ALA A 112 -2.51 -5.87 -4.05
N VAL A 113 -2.12 -6.18 -5.30
CA VAL A 113 -1.03 -5.46 -5.98
C VAL A 113 -1.39 -3.97 -6.12
N TYR A 114 -2.62 -3.65 -6.54
CA TYR A 114 -3.09 -2.25 -6.62
C TYR A 114 -3.15 -1.56 -5.27
N SER A 115 -3.70 -2.22 -4.26
CA SER A 115 -3.78 -1.68 -2.90
C SER A 115 -2.39 -1.43 -2.32
N THR A 116 -1.41 -2.31 -2.61
CA THR A 116 0.00 -2.12 -2.21
C THR A 116 0.59 -0.86 -2.82
N LEU A 117 0.43 -0.67 -4.13
CA LEU A 117 0.96 0.51 -4.83
C LEU A 117 0.28 1.79 -4.35
N THR A 118 -1.04 1.75 -4.13
CA THR A 118 -1.80 2.88 -3.61
C THR A 118 -1.37 3.24 -2.19
N THR A 119 -1.15 2.25 -1.32
CA THR A 119 -0.65 2.50 0.04
C THR A 119 0.69 3.23 -0.03
N VAL A 120 1.61 2.78 -0.88
CA VAL A 120 2.92 3.45 -1.05
C VAL A 120 2.76 4.88 -1.59
N GLU A 121 1.85 5.11 -2.52
CA GLU A 121 1.54 6.45 -3.04
C GLU A 121 1.05 7.37 -1.93
N ASN A 122 0.05 6.93 -1.17
CA ASN A 122 -0.51 7.68 -0.06
C ASN A 122 0.56 8.06 0.99
N LEU A 123 1.46 7.12 1.36
CA LEU A 123 2.56 7.41 2.29
C LEU A 123 3.51 8.50 1.77
N VAL A 124 3.78 8.50 0.46
CA VAL A 124 4.66 9.50 -0.17
C VAL A 124 3.96 10.85 -0.31
N GLU A 125 2.65 10.86 -0.58
CA GLU A 125 1.85 12.08 -0.62
C GLU A 125 1.88 12.82 0.71
N VAL A 126 1.64 12.10 1.82
CA VAL A 126 1.71 12.66 3.18
C VAL A 126 3.14 13.06 3.56
N LYS A 127 4.14 12.24 3.22
CA LYS A 127 5.56 12.48 3.54
C LYS A 127 6.47 12.20 2.34
N PRO A 128 6.81 13.22 1.52
CA PRO A 128 7.61 13.04 0.31
C PRO A 128 8.99 12.38 0.51
N ALA A 129 9.57 12.47 1.71
CA ALA A 129 10.83 11.78 2.05
C ALA A 129 10.72 10.24 1.97
N VAL A 130 9.52 9.67 2.10
CA VAL A 130 9.28 8.22 1.96
C VAL A 130 9.66 7.72 0.55
N ALA A 131 9.57 8.57 -0.48
CA ALA A 131 9.95 8.20 -1.85
C ALA A 131 11.41 7.75 -1.95
N GLU A 132 12.31 8.43 -1.23
CA GLU A 132 13.72 8.07 -1.17
C GLU A 132 13.90 6.73 -0.46
N MET A 133 13.21 6.53 0.66
CA MET A 133 13.24 5.27 1.42
C MET A 133 12.75 4.09 0.60
N VAL A 134 11.65 4.24 -0.16
CA VAL A 134 11.15 3.21 -1.09
C VAL A 134 12.24 2.80 -2.07
N CYS A 135 12.98 3.76 -2.63
CA CYS A 135 14.03 3.51 -3.60
C CYS A 135 15.32 2.95 -3.02
N GLU A 136 15.59 3.14 -1.74
CA GLU A 136 16.82 2.71 -1.06
C GLU A 136 16.65 1.38 -0.34
N ARG A 137 15.50 1.20 0.31
CA ARG A 137 15.24 0.05 1.19
C ARG A 137 14.54 -1.10 0.49
N THR A 138 13.83 -0.82 -0.62
CA THR A 138 12.99 -1.82 -1.27
C THR A 138 13.44 -2.15 -2.70
N LYS A 139 12.85 -3.22 -3.26
CA LYS A 139 13.03 -3.63 -4.66
C LYS A 139 11.87 -3.18 -5.56
N LEU A 140 11.04 -2.23 -5.13
CA LEU A 140 9.82 -1.83 -5.85
C LEU A 140 10.13 -1.32 -7.27
N LEU A 141 11.11 -0.42 -7.41
CA LEU A 141 11.55 0.09 -8.72
C LEU A 141 12.01 -1.04 -9.66
N LYS A 142 12.74 -2.03 -9.13
CA LYS A 142 13.17 -3.20 -9.93
C LYS A 142 11.99 -4.05 -10.36
N TRP A 143 11.00 -4.25 -9.48
CA TRP A 143 9.79 -5.01 -9.78
C TRP A 143 8.95 -4.32 -10.87
N LEU A 144 8.74 -3.01 -10.75
CA LEU A 144 8.00 -2.21 -11.75
C LEU A 144 8.67 -2.20 -13.12
N LEU A 145 9.99 -2.04 -13.16
CA LEU A 145 10.76 -2.15 -14.42
C LEU A 145 10.64 -3.54 -15.06
N GLY A 146 10.47 -4.59 -14.26
CA GLY A 146 10.17 -5.94 -14.73
C GLY A 146 8.80 -5.99 -15.43
N LYS A 147 7.78 -5.40 -14.82
CA LYS A 147 6.41 -5.34 -15.34
C LYS A 147 6.28 -4.55 -16.63
N ILE A 148 6.97 -3.42 -16.73
CA ILE A 148 7.03 -2.58 -17.95
C ILE A 148 7.52 -3.39 -19.17
N LYS A 149 8.53 -4.25 -18.99
CA LYS A 149 9.13 -5.02 -20.09
C LYS A 149 8.21 -6.08 -20.68
N VAL A 150 7.26 -6.58 -19.89
CA VAL A 150 6.37 -7.68 -20.29
C VAL A 150 5.14 -7.18 -21.05
N ARG A 151 4.99 -5.86 -21.24
CA ARG A 151 3.82 -5.23 -21.90
C ARG A 151 2.47 -5.64 -21.29
N GLU A 152 2.43 -5.95 -19.99
CA GLU A 152 1.19 -6.03 -19.20
C GLU A 152 0.67 -4.60 -18.94
N PHE A 153 0.51 -3.79 -20.00
CA PHE A 153 0.68 -2.33 -19.97
C PHE A 153 -0.62 -1.52 -19.89
N ASP A 154 -1.80 -2.15 -19.86
CA ASP A 154 -3.03 -1.37 -20.07
C ASP A 154 -3.63 -0.76 -18.79
N PHE A 155 -3.33 -1.30 -17.60
CA PHE A 155 -4.00 -0.86 -16.36
C PHE A 155 -3.07 -0.10 -15.38
N TRP A 156 -1.76 -0.37 -15.38
CA TRP A 156 -0.80 0.28 -14.46
C TRP A 156 -0.42 1.72 -14.86
N VAL A 157 -0.73 2.11 -16.10
CA VAL A 157 -0.26 3.38 -16.73
C VAL A 157 -0.87 4.63 -16.08
N LEU A 158 -2.05 4.55 -15.47
CA LEU A 158 -2.67 5.71 -14.84
C LEU A 158 -2.01 6.11 -13.50
N ARG A 159 -1.45 5.15 -12.73
CA ARG A 159 -0.68 5.44 -11.49
C ARG A 159 0.84 5.51 -11.70
N LEU A 160 1.34 5.13 -12.88
CA LEU A 160 2.75 5.27 -13.25
C LEU A 160 3.24 6.72 -13.19
N GLY A 161 2.36 7.71 -13.42
CA GLY A 161 2.72 9.14 -13.36
C GLY A 161 3.36 9.55 -12.03
N PHE A 162 2.84 9.04 -10.90
CA PHE A 162 3.39 9.33 -9.58
C PHE A 162 4.67 8.52 -9.29
N PHE A 163 4.76 7.29 -9.79
CA PHE A 163 5.99 6.50 -9.68
C PHE A 163 7.15 7.08 -10.49
N PHE A 164 6.85 7.70 -11.64
CA PHE A 164 7.82 8.52 -12.36
C PHE A 164 8.31 9.70 -11.54
N GLU A 165 7.49 10.30 -10.67
CA GLU A 165 7.91 11.35 -9.75
C GLU A 165 8.87 10.81 -8.67
N ILE A 166 8.58 9.64 -8.08
CA ILE A 166 9.49 8.91 -7.17
C ILE A 166 10.83 8.59 -7.87
N ALA A 167 10.78 8.08 -9.10
CA ALA A 167 11.99 7.77 -9.88
C ALA A 167 12.77 9.04 -10.28
N LYS A 168 12.07 10.13 -10.58
CA LYS A 168 12.63 11.44 -10.92
C LYS A 168 13.37 12.06 -9.74
N THR A 169 12.92 11.89 -8.49
CA THR A 169 13.67 12.35 -7.30
C THR A 169 15.07 11.71 -7.22
N LYS A 170 15.19 10.41 -7.52
CA LYS A 170 16.49 9.70 -7.51
C LYS A 170 17.32 9.98 -8.77
N LEU A 171 16.68 10.08 -9.94
CA LEU A 171 17.36 10.38 -11.22
C LEU A 171 17.90 11.82 -11.30
N LEU A 172 17.17 12.79 -10.71
CA LEU A 172 17.63 14.19 -10.58
C LEU A 172 18.87 14.30 -9.69
N ARG A 173 18.93 13.54 -8.58
CA ARG A 173 20.11 13.52 -7.69
C ARG A 173 21.31 12.77 -8.28
N LEU A 174 21.07 11.79 -9.17
CA LEU A 174 22.13 11.05 -9.87
C LEU A 174 22.68 11.77 -11.12
N GLY A 175 22.21 12.98 -11.44
CA GLY A 175 22.71 13.79 -12.55
C GLY A 175 22.52 13.14 -13.93
N ARG A 176 21.52 12.26 -14.09
CA ARG A 176 21.22 11.59 -15.37
C ARG A 176 19.87 12.05 -15.92
N PRO A 177 19.81 13.20 -16.62
CA PRO A 177 18.57 13.75 -17.19
C PRO A 177 18.00 12.97 -18.39
N SER A 178 18.59 11.84 -18.79
CA SER A 178 18.32 11.19 -20.09
C SER A 178 17.11 10.24 -20.13
N PHE A 179 16.35 10.08 -19.04
CA PHE A 179 15.26 9.10 -18.94
C PHE A 179 13.85 9.73 -18.95
N PHE A 180 13.71 10.95 -19.45
CA PHE A 180 12.40 11.50 -19.84
C PHE A 180 12.09 11.07 -21.28
N PHE A 181 11.31 10.00 -21.44
CA PHE A 181 10.55 9.69 -22.65
C PHE A 181 9.21 9.07 -22.25
#